data_AF-A0A077WDB6-F1
#
_entry.id   AF-A0A077WDB6-F1
#
_cell.length_a   1.000
_cell.length_b   1.000
_cell.length_c   1.000
_cell.angle_alpha   90.00
_cell.angle_beta   90.00
_cell.angle_gamma   90.00
#
_symmetry.space_group_name_H-M   'P 1'
#
loop_
_entity.id
_entity.type
_entity.pdbx_description
1 polymer ?
#
loop_
_entity_poly.entity_id
_entity_poly.type
_entity_poly.pdbx_seq_one_letter_code
_entity_poly.pdbx_strand_id
1 'polypeptide(L)'
;MTESLDDDLESVCKQLDSLSIKYLEKVEEYSQRWQQNSRQFQQGFLHLAHAKYTMGPGKISQCYYDERMKATSQIRVEEETGRVTSVKVAPQLQESSSSSTKSESKQQLPQQPTDSPIRRRRREPNNNGHWVQDENKKTNEFEMQHQSKKSTIRDPLHWFGLLVSPSLRASQDHFKTGK
;
A
#
# COMPACT_ATOMS: atom_id res chain seq x y z
N MET A 1 67.89 -5.50 0.96
CA MET A 1 67.04 -4.71 1.90
C MET A 1 66.15 -3.71 1.18
N THR A 2 66.50 -3.24 -0.03
CA THR A 2 65.64 -2.39 -0.87
C THR A 2 64.60 -3.19 -1.67
N GLU A 3 64.92 -4.40 -2.12
CA GLU A 3 64.00 -5.24 -2.92
C GLU A 3 62.66 -5.54 -2.21
N SER A 4 62.68 -5.77 -0.89
CA SER A 4 61.44 -6.05 -0.13
C SER A 4 60.50 -4.84 -0.01
N LEU A 5 61.04 -3.62 -0.05
CA LEU A 5 60.24 -2.40 0.03
C LEU A 5 59.56 -2.09 -1.30
N ASP A 6 60.22 -2.42 -2.41
CA ASP A 6 59.67 -2.24 -3.75
C ASP A 6 58.52 -3.24 -4.02
N ASP A 7 58.64 -4.48 -3.54
CA ASP A 7 57.56 -5.49 -3.62
C ASP A 7 56.30 -5.09 -2.83
N ASP A 8 56.47 -4.50 -1.64
CA ASP A 8 55.36 -4.00 -0.81
C ASP A 8 54.65 -2.82 -1.48
N LEU A 9 55.41 -1.89 -2.08
CA LEU A 9 54.87 -0.76 -2.82
C LEU A 9 54.06 -1.23 -4.04
N GLU A 10 54.60 -2.20 -4.79
CA GLU A 10 53.90 -2.78 -5.94
C GLU A 10 52.59 -3.47 -5.54
N SER A 11 52.58 -4.14 -4.38
CA SER A 11 51.37 -4.74 -3.80
C SER A 11 50.29 -3.69 -3.47
N VAL A 12 50.68 -2.57 -2.85
CA VAL A 12 49.75 -1.47 -2.53
C VAL A 12 49.20 -0.82 -3.80
N CYS A 13 50.03 -0.59 -4.82
CA CYS A 13 49.59 -0.06 -6.11
C CYS A 13 48.54 -0.98 -6.76
N LYS A 14 48.81 -2.30 -6.80
CA LYS A 14 47.85 -3.30 -7.32
C LYS A 14 46.53 -3.29 -6.55
N GLN A 15 46.58 -3.15 -5.22
CA GLN A 15 45.38 -3.05 -4.40
C GLN A 15 44.58 -1.78 -4.72
N LEU A 16 45.25 -0.63 -4.83
CA LEU A 16 44.62 0.65 -5.15
C LEU A 16 43.95 0.61 -6.53
N ASP A 17 44.62 0.04 -7.52
CA ASP A 17 44.06 -0.14 -8.86
C ASP A 17 42.82 -1.04 -8.81
N SER A 18 42.88 -2.16 -8.08
CA SER A 18 41.73 -3.07 -7.92
C SER A 18 40.53 -2.40 -7.22
N LEU A 19 40.78 -1.54 -6.24
CA LEU A 19 39.74 -0.77 -5.55
C LEU A 19 39.15 0.31 -6.46
N SER A 20 39.99 0.96 -7.27
CA SER A 20 39.57 1.98 -8.23
C SER A 20 38.65 1.38 -9.30
N ILE A 21 38.98 0.20 -9.82
CA ILE A 21 38.11 -0.53 -10.77
C ILE A 21 36.78 -0.87 -10.11
N LYS A 22 36.78 -1.46 -8.90
CA LYS A 22 35.55 -1.79 -8.16
C LYS A 22 34.69 -0.55 -7.91
N TYR A 23 35.31 0.58 -7.57
CA TYR A 23 34.59 1.83 -7.38
C TYR A 23 33.90 2.28 -8.67
N LEU A 24 34.61 2.28 -9.80
CA LEU A 24 34.06 2.66 -11.10
C LEU A 24 32.90 1.73 -11.52
N GLU A 25 33.05 0.43 -11.32
CA GLU A 25 31.96 -0.55 -11.55
C GLU A 25 30.73 -0.21 -10.70
N LYS A 26 30.92 0.11 -9.40
CA LYS A 26 29.83 0.50 -8.50
C LYS A 26 29.14 1.80 -8.95
N VAL A 27 29.91 2.75 -9.49
CA VAL A 27 29.37 4.01 -10.04
C VAL A 27 28.52 3.73 -11.28
N GLU A 28 28.99 2.86 -12.18
CA GLU A 28 28.21 2.45 -13.35
C GLU A 28 26.91 1.75 -12.93
N GLU A 29 27.01 0.79 -12.01
CA GLU A 29 25.88 0.04 -11.46
C GLU A 29 24.82 0.98 -10.83
N TYR A 30 25.28 2.00 -10.10
CA TYR A 30 24.42 3.03 -9.53
C TYR A 30 23.73 3.86 -10.62
N SER A 31 24.47 4.33 -11.62
CA SER A 31 23.94 5.14 -12.73
C SER A 31 22.84 4.38 -13.49
N GLN A 32 23.09 3.10 -13.82
CA GLN A 32 22.13 2.25 -14.50
C GLN A 32 20.85 2.02 -13.66
N ARG A 33 21.00 1.73 -12.36
CA ARG A 33 19.84 1.60 -11.45
C ARG A 33 19.05 2.88 -11.34
N TRP A 34 19.73 4.02 -11.26
CA TRP A 34 19.07 5.32 -11.18
C TRP A 34 18.24 5.60 -12.43
N GLN A 35 18.78 5.32 -13.63
CA GLN A 35 18.03 5.45 -14.88
C GLN A 35 16.80 4.52 -14.92
N GLN A 36 16.96 3.27 -14.51
CA GLN A 36 15.86 2.32 -14.46
C GLN A 36 14.77 2.76 -13.47
N ASN A 37 15.14 3.19 -12.27
CA ASN A 37 14.21 3.70 -11.27
C ASN A 37 13.51 4.97 -11.77
N SER A 38 14.25 5.89 -12.38
CA SER A 38 13.71 7.11 -12.98
C SER A 38 12.63 6.79 -14.02
N ARG A 39 12.88 5.81 -14.90
CA ARG A 39 11.88 5.35 -15.88
C ARG A 39 10.63 4.80 -15.22
N GLN A 40 10.76 3.97 -14.18
CA GLN A 40 9.62 3.43 -13.44
C GLN A 40 8.83 4.54 -12.74
N PHE A 41 9.51 5.51 -12.11
CA PHE A 41 8.85 6.65 -11.48
C PHE A 41 8.10 7.52 -12.49
N GLN A 42 8.70 7.82 -13.64
CA GLN A 42 8.05 8.58 -14.71
C GLN A 42 6.75 7.90 -15.17
N GLN A 43 6.80 6.59 -15.42
CA GLN A 43 5.60 5.81 -15.79
C GLN A 43 4.57 5.79 -14.66
N GLY A 44 5.00 5.59 -13.42
CA GLY A 44 4.15 5.61 -12.23
C GLY A 44 3.42 6.95 -12.07
N PHE A 45 4.11 8.08 -12.21
CA PHE A 45 3.53 9.42 -12.11
C PHE A 45 2.60 9.74 -13.28
N LEU A 46 2.92 9.31 -14.50
CA LEU A 46 2.04 9.48 -15.65
C LEU A 46 0.70 8.74 -15.43
N HIS A 47 0.76 7.48 -15.00
CA HIS A 47 -0.42 6.70 -14.65
C HIS A 47 -1.19 7.28 -13.46
N LEU A 48 -0.50 7.87 -12.48
CA LEU A 48 -1.13 8.57 -11.37
C LEU A 48 -1.89 9.81 -11.86
N ALA A 49 -1.29 10.61 -12.74
CA ALA A 49 -1.95 11.79 -13.32
C ALA A 49 -3.21 11.39 -14.10
N HIS A 50 -3.13 10.33 -14.90
CA HIS A 50 -4.28 9.77 -15.60
C HIS A 50 -5.37 9.27 -14.64
N ALA A 51 -4.98 8.63 -13.52
CA ALA A 51 -5.92 8.22 -12.49
C ALA A 51 -6.61 9.43 -11.83
N LYS A 52 -5.88 10.51 -11.53
CA LYS A 52 -6.45 11.75 -10.97
C LYS A 52 -7.43 12.40 -11.94
N TYR A 53 -7.13 12.38 -13.23
CA TYR A 53 -8.03 12.89 -14.27
C TYR A 53 -9.32 12.07 -14.34
N THR A 54 -9.22 10.74 -14.42
CA THR A 54 -10.38 9.84 -14.60
C THR A 54 -11.25 9.71 -13.36
N MET A 55 -10.66 9.73 -12.15
CA MET A 55 -11.41 9.60 -10.90
C MET A 55 -11.99 10.93 -10.38
N GLY A 56 -11.62 12.04 -11.00
CA GLY A 56 -12.08 13.37 -10.62
C GLY A 56 -11.36 13.96 -9.39
N PRO A 57 -11.63 15.24 -9.10
CA PRO A 57 -10.95 15.95 -8.02
C PRO A 57 -11.28 15.33 -6.65
N GLY A 58 -10.27 15.26 -5.78
CA GLY A 58 -10.43 14.90 -4.37
C GLY A 58 -10.31 13.41 -4.04
N LYS A 59 -10.57 12.48 -4.98
CA LYS A 59 -10.48 11.02 -4.73
C LYS A 59 -9.08 10.54 -4.38
N ILE A 60 -8.07 11.09 -5.04
CA ILE A 60 -6.66 10.76 -4.81
C ILE A 60 -6.02 11.99 -4.17
N SER A 61 -6.20 12.12 -2.87
CA SER A 61 -5.70 13.22 -2.05
C SER A 61 -5.43 12.73 -0.62
N GLN A 62 -4.75 13.57 0.16
CA GLN A 62 -4.42 13.31 1.56
C GLN A 62 -5.67 13.04 2.41
N CYS A 63 -6.82 13.64 2.06
CA CYS A 63 -8.08 13.45 2.77
C CYS A 63 -8.68 12.03 2.65
N TYR A 64 -8.16 11.20 1.74
CA TYR A 64 -8.60 9.81 1.56
C TYR A 64 -7.69 8.81 2.27
N TYR A 65 -6.66 9.28 3.00
CA TYR A 65 -5.84 8.39 3.82
C TYR A 65 -6.61 7.93 5.05
N ASP A 66 -6.65 6.62 5.26
CA ASP A 66 -7.19 6.01 6.48
C ASP A 66 -6.19 6.21 7.63
N GLU A 67 -6.66 6.64 8.80
CA GLU A 67 -5.83 6.80 10.01
C GLU A 67 -5.19 5.47 10.44
N ARG A 68 -5.75 4.34 10.02
CA ARG A 68 -5.24 2.99 10.29
C ARG A 68 -4.19 2.54 9.29
N MET A 69 -3.77 3.40 8.36
CA MET A 69 -2.76 3.09 7.34
C MET A 69 -1.46 2.64 7.98
N LYS A 70 -0.99 1.44 7.59
CA LYS A 70 0.32 0.90 7.98
C LYS A 70 1.18 0.67 6.74
N ALA A 71 2.49 0.89 6.88
CA ALA A 71 3.44 0.67 5.80
C ALA A 71 3.49 -0.82 5.39
N THR A 72 3.29 -1.10 4.11
CA THR A 72 3.39 -2.47 3.55
C THR A 72 4.84 -2.90 3.31
N SER A 73 5.77 -1.95 3.22
CA SER A 73 7.20 -2.21 3.03
C SER A 73 7.98 -1.50 4.13
N GLN A 74 8.84 -2.24 4.81
CA GLN A 74 9.79 -1.72 5.79
C GLN A 74 11.20 -2.07 5.32
N ILE A 75 12.17 -1.23 5.69
CA ILE A 75 13.58 -1.47 5.38
C ILE A 75 14.28 -1.58 6.72
N ARG A 76 15.00 -2.69 6.92
CA ARG A 76 15.84 -2.89 8.10
C ARG A 76 17.30 -2.78 7.66
N VAL A 77 18.00 -1.84 8.28
CA VAL A 77 19.44 -1.63 8.09
C VAL A 77 20.14 -2.29 9.27
N GLU A 78 21.08 -3.18 8.99
CA GLU A 78 21.95 -3.77 10.00
C GLU A 78 23.23 -2.94 10.11
N GLU A 79 23.47 -2.32 11.28
CA GLU A 79 24.56 -1.36 11.48
C GLU A 79 25.95 -1.98 11.42
N GLU A 80 26.10 -3.24 11.85
CA GLU A 80 27.42 -3.91 11.90
C GLU A 80 27.95 -4.33 10.52
N THR A 81 27.06 -4.60 9.57
CA THR A 81 27.43 -5.11 8.22
C THR A 81 27.09 -4.13 7.10
N GLY A 82 26.39 -3.03 7.41
CA GLY A 82 25.85 -2.09 6.43
C GLY A 82 24.81 -2.70 5.49
N ARG A 83 24.33 -3.92 5.78
CA ARG A 83 23.44 -4.66 4.89
C ARG A 83 22.01 -4.14 5.02
N VAL A 84 21.46 -3.66 3.91
CA VAL A 84 20.08 -3.19 3.83
C VAL A 84 19.18 -4.35 3.40
N THR A 85 18.20 -4.71 4.22
CA THR A 85 17.20 -5.74 3.90
C THR A 85 15.81 -5.12 3.77
N SER A 86 15.19 -5.29 2.61
CA SER A 86 13.80 -4.90 2.39
C SER A 86 12.88 -5.99 2.92
N VAL A 87 12.10 -5.68 3.95
CA VAL A 87 11.13 -6.59 4.55
C VAL A 87 9.73 -6.19 4.07
N LYS A 88 9.10 -7.05 3.25
CA LYS A 88 7.66 -6.96 3.01
C LYS A 88 6.97 -7.35 4.32
N VAL A 89 6.28 -6.40 4.94
CA VAL A 89 5.51 -6.67 6.15
C VAL A 89 4.28 -7.46 5.72
N ALA A 90 4.37 -8.79 5.77
CA ALA A 90 3.19 -9.64 5.71
C ALA A 90 2.37 -9.43 6.99
N PRO A 91 1.03 -9.49 6.93
CA PRO A 91 0.22 -9.42 8.13
C PRO A 91 0.57 -10.60 9.04
N GLN A 92 1.14 -10.30 10.21
CA GLN A 92 1.37 -11.30 11.25
C GLN A 92 0.00 -11.83 11.71
N LEU A 93 -0.36 -13.04 11.28
CA LEU A 93 -1.40 -13.83 11.91
C LEU A 93 -0.84 -14.34 13.24
N GLN A 94 -1.15 -13.65 14.33
CA GLN A 94 -0.93 -14.22 15.66
C GLN A 94 -1.99 -15.29 15.90
N GLU A 95 -1.57 -16.55 15.76
CA GLU A 95 -2.21 -17.70 16.38
C GLU A 95 -2.03 -17.58 17.89
N SER A 96 -3.13 -17.43 18.61
CA SER A 96 -3.16 -17.72 20.04
C SER A 96 -4.30 -18.71 20.29
N SER A 97 -3.84 -19.88 20.74
CA SER A 97 -4.58 -21.01 21.28
C SER A 97 -5.58 -20.61 22.36
N SER A 98 -6.84 -21.05 22.21
CA SER A 98 -7.61 -21.57 23.35
C SER A 98 -8.68 -22.54 22.85
N SER A 99 -8.52 -23.78 23.32
CA SER A 99 -9.41 -24.91 23.16
C SER A 99 -10.56 -24.83 24.17
N SER A 100 -11.81 -24.91 23.70
CA SER A 100 -12.90 -25.64 24.38
C SER A 100 -14.19 -25.64 23.55
N THR A 101 -14.37 -26.75 22.82
CA THR A 101 -15.56 -27.61 22.69
C THR A 101 -17.00 -27.07 22.72
N LYS A 102 -17.77 -27.63 21.76
CA LYS A 102 -19.23 -27.91 21.71
C LYS A 102 -20.15 -26.71 21.35
N SER A 103 -21.11 -26.78 20.43
CA SER A 103 -21.87 -27.91 19.84
C SER A 103 -22.49 -27.53 18.49
N GLU A 104 -22.90 -28.57 17.75
CA GLU A 104 -23.67 -28.55 16.50
C GLU A 104 -24.97 -27.72 16.54
N SER A 105 -25.35 -27.14 15.39
CA SER A 105 -26.74 -27.18 14.87
C SER A 105 -26.82 -26.70 13.42
N LYS A 106 -27.38 -27.58 12.56
CA LYS A 106 -27.87 -27.32 11.21
C LYS A 106 -28.97 -26.25 11.20
N GLN A 107 -29.03 -25.44 10.14
CA GLN A 107 -30.23 -25.09 9.33
C GLN A 107 -29.87 -23.91 8.41
N GLN A 108 -29.68 -24.16 7.11
CA GLN A 108 -30.65 -24.01 6.02
C GLN A 108 -30.77 -22.58 5.46
N LEU A 109 -30.43 -22.47 4.17
CA LEU A 109 -30.81 -21.38 3.27
C LEU A 109 -32.33 -21.14 3.31
N PRO A 110 -32.76 -19.92 2.99
CA PRO A 110 -33.67 -19.80 1.84
C PRO A 110 -33.13 -18.83 0.79
N GLN A 111 -33.07 -19.32 -0.44
CA GLN A 111 -33.18 -18.52 -1.65
C GLN A 111 -34.60 -17.96 -1.69
N GLN A 112 -34.78 -16.68 -2.01
CA GLN A 112 -35.46 -16.27 -3.25
C GLN A 112 -35.46 -14.74 -3.45
N PRO A 113 -35.58 -14.30 -4.71
CA PRO A 113 -35.28 -12.94 -5.14
C PRO A 113 -36.51 -12.04 -5.05
N THR A 114 -36.30 -10.76 -4.75
CA THR A 114 -37.33 -9.75 -5.01
C THR A 114 -36.70 -8.55 -5.70
N ASP A 115 -37.21 -8.30 -6.89
CA ASP A 115 -36.87 -7.23 -7.81
C ASP A 115 -36.77 -5.87 -7.13
N SER A 116 -35.72 -5.14 -7.50
CA SER A 116 -35.59 -3.71 -7.21
C SER A 116 -36.04 -2.92 -8.44
N PRO A 117 -37.08 -2.06 -8.35
CA PRO A 117 -37.33 -1.11 -9.42
C PRO A 117 -36.37 0.08 -9.27
N ILE A 118 -35.48 0.12 -10.25
CA ILE A 118 -34.86 1.30 -10.87
C ILE A 118 -35.63 2.62 -10.69
N ARG A 119 -34.84 3.69 -10.44
CA ARG A 119 -35.15 5.13 -10.58
C ARG A 119 -36.19 5.74 -9.64
N ARG A 120 -35.71 6.51 -8.65
CA ARG A 120 -36.35 7.78 -8.29
C ARG A 120 -35.41 8.96 -8.47
N ARG A 121 -35.77 9.73 -9.51
CA ARG A 121 -35.25 11.00 -9.97
C ARG A 121 -35.59 12.09 -8.93
N ARG A 122 -34.62 12.97 -8.66
CA ARG A 122 -34.69 14.37 -8.19
C ARG A 122 -35.99 14.80 -7.48
N ARG A 123 -35.94 15.06 -6.17
CA ARG A 123 -36.96 15.85 -5.46
C ARG A 123 -36.76 17.32 -5.84
N GLU A 124 -37.78 17.95 -6.41
CA GLU A 124 -37.85 19.40 -6.54
C GLU A 124 -38.55 19.98 -5.29
N PRO A 125 -38.11 21.15 -4.79
CA PRO A 125 -38.76 21.79 -3.65
C PRO A 125 -40.07 22.46 -4.11
N ASN A 126 -41.16 22.24 -3.38
CA ASN A 126 -42.36 23.04 -3.55
C ASN A 126 -42.23 24.38 -2.79
N ASN A 127 -42.84 25.40 -3.38
CA ASN A 127 -42.90 26.78 -2.96
C ASN A 127 -43.63 26.88 -1.61
N ASN A 128 -42.88 27.20 -0.55
CA ASN A 128 -43.28 27.69 0.79
C ASN A 128 -42.31 27.30 1.92
N GLY A 129 -41.08 26.85 1.61
CA GLY A 129 -39.91 27.03 2.48
C GLY A 129 -39.98 26.48 3.91
N HIS A 130 -40.80 25.46 4.18
CA HIS A 130 -40.91 24.84 5.50
C HIS A 130 -40.50 23.37 5.46
N TRP A 131 -39.45 23.02 6.21
CA TRP A 131 -39.01 21.64 6.42
C TRP A 131 -39.92 20.99 7.47
N VAL A 132 -40.79 20.07 7.05
CA VAL A 132 -41.60 19.28 8.00
C VAL A 132 -40.68 18.26 8.67
N GLN A 133 -40.48 18.45 9.97
CA GLN A 133 -39.72 17.57 10.85
C GLN A 133 -40.68 16.51 11.39
N ASP A 134 -40.59 15.27 10.90
CA ASP A 134 -41.35 14.15 11.45
C ASP A 134 -40.61 13.60 12.68
N GLU A 135 -41.12 13.96 13.86
CA GLU A 135 -40.71 13.41 15.14
C GLU A 135 -41.39 12.05 15.37
N ASN A 136 -40.65 10.95 15.18
CA ASN A 136 -40.96 9.71 15.89
C ASN A 136 -39.68 8.90 16.17
N LYS A 137 -39.02 9.24 17.28
CA LYS A 137 -37.95 8.45 17.90
C LYS A 137 -38.57 7.20 18.56
N LYS A 138 -38.30 6.03 17.99
CA LYS A 138 -38.17 4.79 18.79
C LYS A 138 -36.72 4.33 18.72
N THR A 139 -36.05 4.54 19.84
CA THR A 139 -34.74 4.03 20.21
C THR A 139 -34.71 2.50 20.13
N ASN A 140 -33.99 1.96 19.15
CA ASN A 140 -33.37 0.65 19.29
C ASN A 140 -31.89 0.88 19.53
N GLU A 141 -31.49 0.76 20.79
CA GLU A 141 -30.11 0.64 21.22
C GLU A 141 -29.54 -0.65 20.61
N PHE A 142 -28.98 -0.55 19.41
CA PHE A 142 -28.03 -1.55 18.94
C PHE A 142 -26.68 -1.17 19.54
N GLU A 143 -26.36 -1.76 20.68
CA GLU A 143 -25.00 -1.87 21.17
C GLU A 143 -24.14 -2.50 20.07
N MET A 144 -23.46 -1.66 19.30
CA MET A 144 -22.43 -2.09 18.36
C MET A 144 -21.24 -2.52 19.19
N GLN A 145 -21.26 -3.79 19.59
CA GLN A 145 -20.11 -4.50 20.10
C GLN A 145 -18.95 -4.29 19.13
N HIS A 146 -17.96 -3.50 19.56
CA HIS A 146 -16.69 -3.34 18.87
C HIS A 146 -15.92 -4.66 18.94
N GLN A 147 -16.33 -5.63 18.14
CA GLN A 147 -15.49 -6.78 17.84
C GLN A 147 -14.30 -6.26 17.04
N SER A 148 -13.15 -6.18 17.69
CA SER A 148 -11.86 -5.86 17.11
C SER A 148 -11.48 -6.95 16.09
N LYS A 149 -12.01 -6.83 14.87
CA LYS A 149 -11.62 -7.68 13.76
C LYS A 149 -10.11 -7.47 13.54
N LYS A 150 -9.36 -8.56 13.70
CA LYS A 150 -7.91 -8.65 13.45
C LYS A 150 -7.61 -7.95 12.12
N SER A 151 -6.77 -6.92 12.15
CA SER A 151 -6.46 -6.11 10.97
C SER A 151 -5.57 -6.91 10.03
N THR A 152 -6.16 -7.69 9.14
CA THR A 152 -5.47 -8.11 7.91
C THR A 152 -4.98 -6.85 7.21
N ILE A 153 -3.71 -6.80 6.80
CA ILE A 153 -3.17 -5.68 6.01
C ILE A 153 -4.04 -5.55 4.77
N ARG A 154 -4.89 -4.53 4.76
CA ARG A 154 -5.81 -4.25 3.65
C ARG A 154 -4.97 -3.71 2.51
N ASP A 155 -5.21 -4.21 1.29
CA ASP A 155 -4.53 -3.66 0.13
C ASP A 155 -4.86 -2.15 0.03
N PRO A 156 -3.82 -1.28 0.06
CA PRO A 156 -3.99 0.16 0.13
C PRO A 156 -4.76 0.76 -1.06
N LEU A 157 -4.89 0.03 -2.18
CA LEU A 157 -5.76 0.46 -3.28
C LEU A 157 -7.22 0.60 -2.84
N HIS A 158 -7.70 -0.24 -1.92
CA HIS A 158 -9.09 -0.25 -1.49
C HIS A 158 -9.48 0.97 -0.64
N TRP A 159 -8.51 1.79 -0.20
CA TRP A 159 -8.80 3.08 0.45
C TRP A 159 -9.43 4.08 -0.52
N PHE A 160 -9.17 3.92 -1.83
CA PHE A 160 -9.74 4.77 -2.88
C PHE A 160 -11.06 4.24 -3.45
N GLY A 161 -11.63 3.19 -2.84
CA GLY A 161 -12.90 2.57 -3.21
C GLY A 161 -12.75 1.12 -3.69
N LEU A 162 -13.88 0.44 -3.88
CA LEU A 162 -13.90 -0.95 -4.38
C LEU A 162 -13.53 -1.02 -5.88
N LEU A 163 -13.82 0.05 -6.64
CA LEU A 163 -13.59 0.13 -8.09
C LEU A 163 -12.58 1.23 -8.40
N VAL A 164 -11.31 0.88 -8.25
CA VAL A 164 -10.19 1.76 -8.58
C VAL A 164 -9.88 1.71 -10.09
N SER A 165 -9.52 2.85 -10.67
CA SER A 165 -9.15 2.93 -12.10
C SER A 165 -7.95 2.02 -12.43
N PRO A 166 -7.90 1.40 -13.62
CA PRO A 166 -6.75 0.58 -14.03
C PRO A 166 -5.42 1.34 -13.96
N SER A 167 -5.44 2.64 -14.26
CA SER A 167 -4.24 3.48 -14.19
C SER A 167 -3.72 3.67 -12.76
N LEU A 168 -4.58 3.69 -11.74
CA LEU A 168 -4.10 3.77 -10.35
C LEU A 168 -3.42 2.47 -9.90
N ARG A 169 -3.89 1.31 -10.39
CA ARG A 169 -3.23 0.01 -10.16
C ARG A 169 -1.86 -0.03 -10.83
N ALA A 170 -1.82 0.32 -12.12
CA ALA A 170 -0.56 0.39 -12.87
C ALA A 170 0.46 1.34 -12.21
N SER A 171 0.00 2.52 -11.76
CA SER A 171 0.83 3.47 -11.02
C SER A 171 1.45 2.85 -9.77
N GLN A 172 0.65 2.14 -8.98
CA GLN A 172 1.13 1.44 -7.79
C GLN A 172 2.17 0.37 -8.12
N ASP A 173 1.98 -0.39 -9.20
CA ASP A 173 2.90 -1.44 -9.61
C ASP A 173 4.26 -0.88 -10.07
N HIS A 174 4.26 0.24 -10.80
CA HIS A 174 5.50 0.95 -11.15
C HIS A 174 6.26 1.45 -9.91
N PHE A 175 5.57 2.03 -8.93
CA PHE A 175 6.20 2.48 -7.68
C PHE A 175 6.67 1.33 -6.79
N LYS A 176 6.05 0.15 -6.89
CA LYS A 176 6.54 -1.06 -6.19
C LYS A 176 7.78 -1.65 -6.87
N THR A 177 7.89 -1.50 -8.19
CA THR A 177 8.98 -2.06 -9.01
C THR A 177 10.25 -1.20 -8.93
N GLY A 178 10.13 0.12 -8.87
CA GLY A 178 11.26 1.05 -8.73
C GLY A 178 11.85 1.15 -7.31
N LYS A 179 11.70 0.10 -6.49
CA LYS A 179 12.21 0.01 -5.11
C LYS A 179 13.56 -0.68 -5.03
#